data_AF-A0A921B3U3-F1
#
_entry.id   AF-A0A921B3U3-F1
#
_cell.length_a   1.000
_cell.length_b   1.000
_cell.length_c   1.000
_cell.angle_alpha   90.00
_cell.angle_beta   90.00
_cell.angle_gamma   90.00
#
_symmetry.space_group_name_H-M   'P 1'
#
loop_
_entity.id
_entity.type
_entity.pdbx_description
1 polymer ?
#
loop_
_entity_poly.entity_id
_entity_poly.type
_entity_poly.pdbx_seq_one_letter_code
_entity_poly.pdbx_strand_id
1 'polypeptide(L)'
;MQFKKILLTFTTALIGAVSFAINQTHTTQAASDEWSEPVVTLGTSLTASQKQGTLDTLTASLNGADYSTITVDGSTLVKYLNPSGATFTTNSGVWSSAMVQKTSAGSGINVKILSYNGQNNITTITANQYKNAAVTAGVSDANIYVTSATPIDGSGALAGVYAAFAQNGDSLSQSQVTAAQNEMSTLSDITEANKDKDGYSDAQLNNAVAEAKKEMAAKGDNVTNNQITTIVNNQIENNNLTNIITNNQKTAIINMLIKIRDSGALNSSSFKDQAAKVADNIQNNAKDIFNKVNTEENRNFIQKIGIAIGNFFKSLFETVQSWF
;
A
#
# COMPACT_ATOMS: atom_id res chain seq x y z
N MET A 1 -48.43 85.37 1.78
CA MET A 1 -49.43 84.32 1.49
C MET A 1 -48.75 82.98 1.72
N GLN A 2 -49.25 82.18 2.67
CA GLN A 2 -48.78 80.80 2.87
C GLN A 2 -49.11 79.96 1.63
N PHE A 3 -48.27 79.00 1.23
CA PHE A 3 -48.61 77.58 1.12
C PHE A 3 -47.40 76.73 0.65
N LYS A 4 -47.52 75.44 0.94
CA LYS A 4 -46.52 74.38 1.14
C LYS A 4 -45.90 73.79 -0.14
N LYS A 5 -44.64 73.33 0.06
CA LYS A 5 -43.98 72.07 -0.39
C LYS A 5 -44.00 71.73 -1.89
N ILE A 6 -42.83 71.35 -2.44
CA ILE A 6 -42.40 69.95 -2.59
C ILE A 6 -40.98 69.92 -3.20
N LEU A 7 -40.22 68.96 -2.69
CA LEU A 7 -38.85 68.54 -2.96
C LEU A 7 -38.68 67.96 -4.38
N LEU A 8 -37.59 68.29 -5.09
CA LEU A 8 -36.83 67.30 -5.88
C LEU A 8 -35.43 67.80 -6.32
N THR A 9 -34.43 66.96 -5.99
CA THR A 9 -33.20 66.62 -6.78
C THR A 9 -32.25 67.69 -7.30
N PHE A 10 -30.97 67.59 -6.90
CA PHE A 10 -29.90 66.90 -7.66
C PHE A 10 -28.56 67.12 -6.92
N THR A 11 -28.01 66.09 -6.28
CA THR A 11 -26.67 66.14 -5.67
C THR A 11 -25.67 65.38 -6.51
N THR A 12 -24.80 66.16 -7.17
CA THR A 12 -23.35 65.99 -7.32
C THR A 12 -22.77 64.58 -7.36
N ALA A 13 -22.29 64.19 -8.53
CA ALA A 13 -21.24 63.21 -8.71
C ALA A 13 -19.88 63.80 -8.30
N LEU A 14 -19.13 63.10 -7.44
CA LEU A 14 -17.67 63.08 -7.54
C LEU A 14 -17.13 61.75 -7.01
N ILE A 15 -16.24 61.20 -7.81
CA ILE A 15 -15.70 59.85 -7.79
C ILE A 15 -14.67 59.70 -6.65
N GLY A 16 -14.90 58.73 -5.77
CA GLY A 16 -13.89 58.18 -4.87
C GLY A 16 -13.86 56.67 -5.05
N ALA A 17 -12.88 56.16 -5.80
CA ALA A 17 -12.66 54.73 -5.96
C ALA A 17 -12.16 54.14 -4.65
N VAL A 18 -13.04 53.44 -3.93
CA VAL A 18 -12.65 52.56 -2.83
C VAL A 18 -12.46 51.17 -3.41
N SER A 19 -11.21 50.73 -3.54
CA SER A 19 -10.87 49.36 -3.88
C SER A 19 -11.30 48.45 -2.73
N PHE A 20 -12.47 47.82 -2.85
CA PHE A 20 -12.91 46.77 -1.94
C PHE A 20 -12.23 45.46 -2.39
N ALA A 21 -11.11 45.13 -1.77
CA ALA A 21 -10.52 43.80 -1.89
C ALA A 21 -11.45 42.81 -1.18
N ILE A 22 -12.26 42.10 -1.97
CA ILE A 22 -13.00 40.94 -1.49
C ILE A 22 -11.94 39.87 -1.24
N ASN A 23 -11.56 39.68 0.03
CA ASN A 23 -10.91 38.45 0.48
C ASN A 23 -11.91 37.32 0.25
N GLN A 24 -11.92 36.76 -0.96
CA GLN A 24 -12.42 35.41 -1.17
C GLN A 24 -11.44 34.52 -0.41
N THR A 25 -11.78 34.21 0.84
CA THR A 25 -11.32 32.98 1.46
C THR A 25 -11.81 31.86 0.56
N HIS A 26 -10.98 31.48 -0.40
CA HIS A 26 -11.01 30.16 -0.99
C HIS A 26 -10.75 29.21 0.18
N THR A 27 -11.80 28.85 0.90
CA THR A 27 -11.84 27.55 1.54
C THR A 27 -11.68 26.57 0.39
N THR A 28 -10.44 26.14 0.14
CA THR A 28 -10.19 24.85 -0.46
C THR A 28 -10.94 23.87 0.42
N GLN A 29 -12.18 23.54 0.04
CA GLN A 29 -12.76 22.27 0.43
C GLN A 29 -11.72 21.25 -0.01
N ALA A 30 -11.04 20.65 0.96
CA ALA A 30 -10.40 19.38 0.71
C ALA A 30 -11.47 18.51 0.07
N ALA A 31 -11.25 18.10 -1.18
CA ALA A 31 -12.03 17.01 -1.76
C ALA A 31 -11.97 15.89 -0.71
N SER A 32 -13.13 15.42 -0.26
CA SER A 32 -13.16 14.33 0.71
C SER A 32 -12.42 13.15 0.09
N ASP A 33 -11.25 12.82 0.64
CA ASP A 33 -10.46 11.64 0.27
C ASP A 33 -11.20 10.31 0.56
N GLU A 34 -12.46 10.38 1.01
CA GLU A 34 -13.29 9.24 1.36
C GLU A 34 -14.09 8.77 0.14
N TRP A 35 -13.98 7.47 -0.18
CA TRP A 35 -14.88 6.84 -1.15
C TRP A 35 -16.33 6.95 -0.67
N SER A 36 -17.29 7.14 -1.58
CA SER A 36 -18.70 7.21 -1.22
C SER A 36 -19.22 5.93 -0.58
N GLU A 37 -18.67 4.78 -0.99
CA GLU A 37 -19.00 3.45 -0.51
C GLU A 37 -17.83 2.47 -0.75
N PRO A 38 -17.78 1.32 -0.05
CA PRO A 38 -16.86 0.24 -0.38
C PRO A 38 -17.04 -0.26 -1.83
N VAL A 39 -15.96 -0.81 -2.39
CA VAL A 39 -15.97 -1.39 -3.75
C VAL A 39 -15.74 -2.89 -3.66
N VAL A 40 -16.65 -3.67 -4.21
CA VAL A 40 -16.50 -5.12 -4.40
C VAL A 40 -16.02 -5.40 -5.82
N THR A 41 -14.94 -6.15 -5.95
CA THR A 41 -14.37 -6.58 -7.22
C THR A 41 -14.61 -8.07 -7.41
N LEU A 42 -15.31 -8.45 -8.48
CA LEU A 42 -15.72 -9.83 -8.74
C LEU A 42 -15.04 -10.38 -9.99
N GLY A 43 -14.38 -11.54 -9.86
CA GLY A 43 -13.79 -12.25 -10.98
C GLY A 43 -14.84 -12.73 -11.99
N THR A 44 -14.57 -12.55 -13.29
CA THR A 44 -15.52 -12.94 -14.35
C THR A 44 -15.61 -14.44 -14.60
N SER A 45 -14.72 -15.26 -14.04
CA SER A 45 -14.75 -16.72 -14.20
C SER A 45 -15.56 -17.44 -13.11
N LEU A 46 -16.15 -16.69 -12.18
CA LEU A 46 -17.10 -17.22 -11.20
C LEU A 46 -18.40 -17.66 -11.89
N THR A 47 -18.92 -18.84 -11.51
CA THR A 47 -20.30 -19.20 -11.86
C THR A 47 -21.30 -18.28 -11.15
N ALA A 48 -22.56 -18.28 -11.56
CA ALA A 48 -23.60 -17.46 -10.91
C ALA A 48 -23.71 -17.74 -9.39
N SER A 49 -23.65 -19.02 -8.99
CA SER A 49 -23.69 -19.40 -7.56
C SER A 49 -22.41 -19.01 -6.82
N GLN A 50 -21.25 -19.19 -7.44
CA GLN A 50 -19.98 -18.76 -6.86
C GLN A 50 -19.91 -17.24 -6.71
N LYS A 51 -20.45 -16.49 -7.67
CA LYS A 51 -20.53 -15.03 -7.63
C LYS A 51 -21.36 -14.57 -6.43
N GLN A 52 -22.54 -15.17 -6.23
CA GLN A 52 -23.38 -14.84 -5.08
C GLN A 52 -22.69 -15.17 -3.76
N GLY A 53 -22.15 -16.39 -3.59
CA GLY A 53 -21.46 -16.75 -2.35
C GLY A 53 -20.21 -15.91 -2.09
N THR A 54 -19.49 -15.50 -3.13
CA THR A 54 -18.33 -14.60 -3.04
C THR A 54 -18.77 -13.22 -2.56
N LEU A 55 -19.86 -12.70 -3.13
CA LEU A 55 -20.44 -11.44 -2.72
C LEU A 55 -20.88 -11.48 -1.26
N ASP A 56 -21.64 -12.50 -0.86
CA ASP A 56 -22.11 -12.70 0.51
C ASP A 56 -20.94 -12.76 1.51
N THR A 57 -19.85 -13.45 1.13
CA THR A 57 -18.64 -13.57 1.97
C THR A 57 -17.96 -12.21 2.16
N LEU A 58 -17.80 -11.44 1.08
CA LEU A 58 -17.09 -10.16 1.09
C LEU A 58 -17.89 -9.04 1.77
N THR A 59 -19.22 -9.06 1.65
CA THR A 59 -20.09 -7.99 2.17
C THR A 59 -20.68 -8.30 3.53
N ALA A 60 -20.43 -9.48 4.11
CA ALA A 60 -20.93 -9.86 5.43
C ALA A 60 -20.63 -8.82 6.52
N SER A 61 -19.45 -8.19 6.49
CA SER A 61 -19.07 -7.16 7.47
C SER A 61 -19.75 -5.80 7.26
N LEU A 62 -20.37 -5.58 6.09
CA LEU A 62 -21.05 -4.32 5.77
C LEU A 62 -22.43 -4.22 6.44
N ASN A 63 -22.98 -5.32 6.95
CA ASN A 63 -24.28 -5.36 7.66
C ASN A 63 -25.42 -4.65 6.89
N GLY A 64 -25.43 -4.81 5.56
CA GLY A 64 -26.44 -4.21 4.67
C GLY A 64 -26.16 -2.77 4.24
N ALA A 65 -24.98 -2.20 4.56
CA ALA A 65 -24.54 -0.94 3.97
C ALA A 65 -24.33 -1.07 2.46
N ASP A 66 -24.50 0.05 1.75
CA ASP A 66 -24.31 0.15 0.30
C ASP A 66 -22.86 -0.13 -0.10
N TYR A 67 -22.69 -0.64 -1.32
CA TYR A 67 -21.40 -0.88 -1.95
C TYR A 67 -21.54 -0.84 -3.47
N SER A 68 -20.46 -0.45 -4.14
CA SER A 68 -20.34 -0.56 -5.59
C SER A 68 -19.72 -1.90 -5.99
N THR A 69 -19.94 -2.32 -7.23
CA THR A 69 -19.33 -3.54 -7.77
C THR A 69 -18.63 -3.27 -9.10
N ILE A 70 -17.44 -3.84 -9.28
CA ILE A 70 -16.75 -3.93 -10.56
C ILE A 70 -16.33 -5.35 -10.89
N THR A 71 -16.18 -5.63 -12.18
CA THR A 71 -15.73 -6.94 -12.67
C THR A 71 -14.25 -6.94 -12.99
N VAL A 72 -13.57 -8.03 -12.66
CA VAL A 72 -12.15 -8.27 -12.96
C VAL A 72 -12.05 -9.43 -13.94
N ASP A 73 -11.45 -9.17 -15.10
CA ASP A 73 -11.27 -10.12 -16.19
C ASP A 73 -9.78 -10.28 -16.57
N GLY A 74 -9.49 -11.14 -17.55
CA GLY A 74 -8.13 -11.32 -18.05
C GLY A 74 -7.50 -10.02 -18.57
N SER A 75 -8.29 -9.10 -19.13
CA SER A 75 -7.82 -7.78 -19.55
C SER A 75 -7.34 -6.94 -18.36
N THR A 76 -8.05 -7.01 -17.24
CA THR A 76 -7.68 -6.37 -15.98
C THR A 76 -6.38 -6.95 -15.43
N LEU A 77 -6.19 -8.28 -15.52
CA LEU A 77 -4.92 -8.93 -15.20
C LEU A 77 -3.79 -8.48 -16.12
N VAL A 78 -4.03 -8.34 -17.43
CA VAL A 78 -3.00 -7.85 -18.36
C VAL A 78 -2.61 -6.42 -18.03
N LYS A 79 -3.58 -5.55 -17.77
CA LYS A 79 -3.35 -4.14 -17.44
C LYS A 79 -2.53 -3.98 -16.16
N TYR A 80 -2.91 -4.70 -15.11
CA TYR A 80 -2.37 -4.45 -13.78
C TYR A 80 -1.33 -5.47 -13.35
N LEU A 81 -1.28 -6.68 -13.92
CA LEU A 81 -0.48 -7.81 -13.44
C LEU A 81 0.47 -8.43 -14.47
N ASN A 82 0.64 -7.83 -15.66
CA ASN A 82 1.43 -8.43 -16.75
C ASN A 82 2.57 -7.54 -17.30
N PRO A 83 3.48 -7.03 -16.45
CA PRO A 83 4.53 -6.09 -16.85
C PRO A 83 5.56 -6.69 -17.80
N SER A 84 5.73 -8.02 -17.80
CA SER A 84 6.59 -8.76 -18.73
C SER A 84 5.87 -9.25 -19.99
N GLY A 85 4.53 -9.13 -20.05
CA GLY A 85 3.72 -9.66 -21.14
C GLY A 85 3.53 -11.19 -21.15
N ALA A 86 4.17 -11.93 -20.24
CA ALA A 86 4.27 -13.39 -20.32
C ALA A 86 3.38 -14.16 -19.33
N THR A 87 2.80 -13.49 -18.33
CA THR A 87 2.12 -14.16 -17.20
C THR A 87 0.62 -14.30 -17.43
N PHE A 88 -0.02 -13.28 -18.03
CA PHE A 88 -1.47 -13.26 -18.24
C PHE A 88 -1.85 -12.89 -19.68
N THR A 89 -3.03 -13.33 -20.10
CA THR A 89 -3.64 -12.97 -21.38
C THR A 89 -5.06 -12.45 -21.13
N THR A 90 -5.67 -11.82 -22.14
CA THR A 90 -7.07 -11.39 -22.05
C THR A 90 -8.05 -12.56 -21.83
N ASN A 91 -7.62 -13.79 -22.11
CA ASN A 91 -8.40 -15.01 -21.91
C ASN A 91 -8.10 -15.70 -20.57
N SER A 92 -7.22 -15.13 -19.73
CA SER A 92 -6.92 -15.67 -18.41
C SER A 92 -8.16 -15.64 -17.52
N GLY A 93 -8.41 -16.74 -16.80
CA GLY A 93 -9.52 -16.83 -15.87
C GLY A 93 -9.26 -16.08 -14.56
N VAL A 94 -10.33 -15.56 -13.96
CA VAL A 94 -10.31 -14.76 -12.73
C VAL A 94 -11.36 -15.28 -11.76
N TRP A 95 -10.91 -15.93 -10.68
CA TRP A 95 -11.79 -16.51 -9.64
C TRP A 95 -11.67 -15.84 -8.27
N SER A 96 -10.51 -15.25 -7.95
CA SER A 96 -10.36 -14.49 -6.71
C SER A 96 -10.96 -13.10 -6.84
N SER A 97 -11.48 -12.60 -5.72
CA SER A 97 -12.26 -11.37 -5.62
C SER A 97 -11.88 -10.61 -4.36
N ALA A 98 -12.11 -9.29 -4.33
CA ALA A 98 -11.78 -8.46 -3.18
C ALA A 98 -12.90 -7.47 -2.86
N MET A 99 -12.99 -7.05 -1.60
CA MET A 99 -13.71 -5.84 -1.21
C MET A 99 -12.70 -4.86 -0.62
N VAL A 100 -12.76 -3.62 -1.07
CA VAL A 100 -11.90 -2.54 -0.61
C VAL A 100 -12.75 -1.44 -0.01
N GLN A 101 -12.36 -1.01 1.18
CA GLN A 101 -12.98 0.09 1.89
C GLN A 101 -11.87 1.07 2.30
N LYS A 102 -11.94 2.30 1.80
CA LYS A 102 -11.08 3.38 2.29
C LYS A 102 -11.47 3.71 3.73
N THR A 103 -10.47 4.06 4.53
CA THR A 103 -10.62 4.33 5.96
C THR A 103 -10.03 5.69 6.28
N SER A 104 -10.39 6.24 7.44
CA SER A 104 -9.88 7.53 7.88
C SER A 104 -8.35 7.57 7.86
N ALA A 105 -7.81 8.72 7.46
CA ALA A 105 -6.38 8.97 7.46
C ALA A 105 -5.73 8.54 8.79
N GLY A 106 -4.65 7.77 8.73
CA GLY A 106 -3.99 7.25 9.94
C GLY A 106 -4.26 5.77 10.22
N SER A 107 -5.32 5.17 9.67
CA SER A 107 -5.75 3.80 10.00
C SER A 107 -4.78 2.68 9.53
N GLY A 108 -3.96 2.94 8.53
CA GLY A 108 -3.08 1.95 7.92
C GLY A 108 -3.80 1.01 6.96
N ILE A 109 -3.02 0.09 6.37
CA ILE A 109 -3.56 -0.93 5.46
C ILE A 109 -3.81 -2.22 6.22
N ASN A 110 -5.07 -2.66 6.25
CA ASN A 110 -5.49 -3.90 6.86
C ASN A 110 -5.94 -4.87 5.77
N VAL A 111 -5.40 -6.09 5.80
CA VAL A 111 -5.79 -7.14 4.84
C VAL A 111 -6.28 -8.36 5.60
N LYS A 112 -7.41 -8.92 5.15
CA LYS A 112 -7.93 -10.18 5.65
C LYS A 112 -8.31 -11.10 4.49
N ILE A 113 -7.77 -12.32 4.50
CA ILE A 113 -8.22 -13.38 3.60
C ILE A 113 -9.40 -14.08 4.29
N LEU A 114 -10.56 -14.06 3.65
CA LEU A 114 -11.82 -14.61 4.14
C LEU A 114 -12.03 -16.02 3.59
N SER A 115 -12.45 -16.93 4.46
CA SER A 115 -12.84 -18.27 4.08
C SER A 115 -14.15 -18.28 3.30
N TYR A 116 -14.16 -18.89 2.11
CA TYR A 116 -15.35 -19.16 1.34
C TYR A 116 -15.88 -20.54 1.76
N ASN A 117 -17.11 -20.62 2.26
CA ASN A 117 -17.71 -21.86 2.79
C ASN A 117 -16.80 -22.60 3.80
N GLY A 118 -16.14 -21.84 4.69
CA GLY A 118 -15.27 -22.38 5.72
C GLY A 118 -13.86 -22.78 5.26
N GLN A 119 -13.51 -22.59 3.98
CA GLN A 119 -12.19 -22.90 3.43
C GLN A 119 -11.45 -21.65 2.98
N ASN A 120 -10.17 -21.53 3.33
CA ASN A 120 -9.29 -20.53 2.70
C ASN A 120 -8.82 -21.07 1.35
N ASN A 121 -9.25 -20.42 0.28
CA ASN A 121 -8.95 -20.81 -1.10
C ASN A 121 -7.85 -19.96 -1.76
N ILE A 122 -7.23 -19.03 -1.03
CA ILE A 122 -6.05 -18.32 -1.53
C ILE A 122 -4.80 -19.13 -1.17
N THR A 123 -4.11 -19.64 -2.18
CA THR A 123 -3.06 -20.66 -2.00
C THR A 123 -1.65 -20.12 -1.91
N THR A 124 -1.42 -18.90 -2.41
CA THR A 124 -0.06 -18.40 -2.63
C THR A 124 0.14 -17.04 -1.98
N ILE A 125 -0.69 -16.06 -2.30
CA ILE A 125 -0.50 -14.69 -1.81
C ILE A 125 -1.00 -14.56 -0.37
N THR A 126 -0.11 -14.17 0.54
CA THR A 126 -0.45 -13.97 1.96
C THR A 126 -0.99 -12.57 2.23
N ALA A 127 -1.71 -12.41 3.35
CA ALA A 127 -2.23 -11.11 3.77
C ALA A 127 -1.13 -10.06 3.97
N ASN A 128 0.06 -10.46 4.43
CA ASN A 128 1.18 -9.53 4.62
C ASN A 128 1.80 -9.11 3.28
N GLN A 129 1.84 -10.01 2.31
CA GLN A 129 2.28 -9.70 0.95
C GLN A 129 1.33 -8.70 0.28
N TYR A 130 -0.01 -8.87 0.44
CA TYR A 130 -0.99 -7.87 0.00
C TYR A 130 -0.74 -6.49 0.63
N LYS A 131 -0.48 -6.42 1.95
CA LYS A 131 -0.18 -5.15 2.63
C LYS A 131 1.05 -4.47 2.04
N ASN A 132 2.13 -5.23 1.89
CA ASN A 132 3.38 -4.72 1.33
C ASN A 132 3.21 -4.19 -0.10
N ALA A 133 2.57 -4.98 -0.97
CA ALA A 133 2.30 -4.57 -2.34
C ALA A 133 1.39 -3.34 -2.41
N ALA A 134 0.38 -3.24 -1.55
CA ALA A 134 -0.50 -2.09 -1.49
C ALA A 134 0.26 -0.79 -1.15
N VAL A 135 1.16 -0.80 -0.16
CA VAL A 135 2.04 0.35 0.13
C VAL A 135 2.86 0.74 -1.09
N THR A 136 3.46 -0.24 -1.77
CA THR A 136 4.28 -0.02 -2.96
C THR A 136 3.48 0.57 -4.11
N ALA A 137 2.22 0.16 -4.27
CA ALA A 137 1.31 0.69 -5.29
C ALA A 137 0.80 2.10 -4.98
N GLY A 138 1.05 2.63 -3.78
CA GLY A 138 0.59 3.96 -3.35
C GLY A 138 -0.77 3.94 -2.62
N VAL A 139 -1.28 2.76 -2.25
CA VAL A 139 -2.48 2.65 -1.43
C VAL A 139 -2.17 3.15 -0.01
N SER A 140 -3.13 3.87 0.58
CA SER A 140 -3.05 4.31 1.97
C SER A 140 -4.40 4.13 2.66
N ASP A 141 -4.35 3.83 3.96
CA ASP A 141 -5.50 3.81 4.87
C ASP A 141 -6.73 3.06 4.30
N ALA A 142 -6.63 1.74 4.18
CA ALA A 142 -7.71 0.91 3.60
C ALA A 142 -7.85 -0.46 4.28
N ASN A 143 -9.09 -0.93 4.36
CA ASN A 143 -9.42 -2.32 4.66
C ASN A 143 -9.60 -3.07 3.34
N ILE A 144 -8.89 -4.19 3.18
CA ILE A 144 -8.92 -5.05 2.01
C ILE A 144 -9.32 -6.46 2.46
N TYR A 145 -10.41 -6.96 1.93
CA TYR A 145 -10.90 -8.31 2.17
C TYR A 145 -10.75 -9.10 0.90
N VAL A 146 -10.15 -10.29 0.98
CA VAL A 146 -9.86 -11.13 -0.19
C VAL A 146 -10.52 -12.48 0.00
N THR A 147 -11.15 -13.02 -1.03
CA THR A 147 -11.65 -14.40 -1.01
C THR A 147 -11.61 -15.01 -2.41
N SER A 148 -11.84 -16.32 -2.47
CA SER A 148 -12.00 -17.04 -3.74
C SER A 148 -12.95 -18.22 -3.54
N ALA A 149 -13.79 -18.48 -4.54
CA ALA A 149 -14.68 -19.65 -4.55
C ALA A 149 -13.97 -20.97 -4.87
N THR A 150 -12.73 -20.91 -5.36
CA THR A 150 -11.90 -22.06 -5.76
C THR A 150 -10.43 -21.82 -5.40
N PRO A 151 -9.63 -22.86 -5.10
CA PRO A 151 -8.19 -22.72 -4.87
C PRO A 151 -7.49 -21.97 -6.01
N ILE A 152 -6.85 -20.85 -5.71
CA ILE A 152 -6.15 -19.99 -6.66
C ILE A 152 -5.09 -19.13 -5.95
N ASP A 153 -4.12 -18.60 -6.69
CA ASP A 153 -3.00 -17.82 -6.17
C ASP A 153 -3.41 -16.51 -5.44
N GLY A 154 -4.50 -15.88 -5.88
CA GLY A 154 -4.98 -14.59 -5.39
C GLY A 154 -4.79 -13.42 -6.36
N SER A 155 -4.13 -13.60 -7.51
CA SER A 155 -3.81 -12.54 -8.46
C SER A 155 -5.03 -11.74 -8.92
N GLY A 156 -6.17 -12.40 -9.17
CA GLY A 156 -7.44 -11.73 -9.50
C GLY A 156 -7.89 -10.67 -8.48
N ALA A 157 -7.83 -11.01 -7.19
CA ALA A 157 -8.16 -10.08 -6.12
C ALA A 157 -7.18 -8.90 -6.08
N LEU A 158 -5.88 -9.13 -6.28
CA LEU A 158 -4.88 -8.05 -6.32
C LEU A 158 -5.17 -7.06 -7.45
N ALA A 159 -5.45 -7.56 -8.66
CA ALA A 159 -5.85 -6.72 -9.79
C ALA A 159 -7.15 -5.95 -9.50
N GLY A 160 -8.09 -6.60 -8.81
CA GLY A 160 -9.32 -5.97 -8.35
C GLY A 160 -9.07 -4.81 -7.39
N VAL A 161 -8.16 -4.95 -6.42
CA VAL A 161 -7.77 -3.85 -5.54
C VAL A 161 -7.29 -2.65 -6.36
N TYR A 162 -6.37 -2.85 -7.31
CA TYR A 162 -5.88 -1.74 -8.15
C TYR A 162 -6.97 -1.13 -9.03
N ALA A 163 -7.88 -1.95 -9.56
CA ALA A 163 -9.01 -1.47 -10.34
C ALA A 163 -9.98 -0.62 -9.49
N ALA A 164 -10.23 -1.00 -8.23
CA ALA A 164 -11.10 -0.27 -7.31
C ALA A 164 -10.55 1.13 -6.99
N PHE A 165 -9.25 1.25 -6.71
CA PHE A 165 -8.59 2.55 -6.51
C PHE A 165 -8.63 3.40 -7.78
N ALA A 166 -8.30 2.81 -8.93
CA ALA A 166 -8.33 3.54 -10.20
C ALA A 166 -9.74 4.06 -10.57
N GLN A 167 -10.81 3.31 -10.24
CA GLN A 167 -12.18 3.74 -10.48
C GLN A 167 -12.59 4.94 -9.61
N ASN A 168 -12.09 5.01 -8.37
CA ASN A 168 -12.42 6.07 -7.41
C ASN A 168 -11.52 7.31 -7.54
N GLY A 169 -10.78 7.43 -8.64
CA GLY A 169 -9.94 8.60 -8.93
C GLY A 169 -8.59 8.62 -8.21
N ASP A 170 -8.27 7.57 -7.43
CA ASP A 170 -6.94 7.39 -6.85
C ASP A 170 -5.99 6.92 -7.97
N SER A 171 -5.20 7.83 -8.55
CA SER A 171 -4.29 7.50 -9.65
C SER A 171 -3.10 6.69 -9.14
N LEU A 172 -3.20 5.36 -9.21
CA LEU A 172 -2.05 4.48 -8.98
C LEU A 172 -1.08 4.58 -10.16
N SER A 173 0.19 4.90 -9.91
CA SER A 173 1.19 4.93 -10.97
C SER A 173 1.43 3.52 -11.51
N GLN A 174 1.46 3.36 -12.83
CA GLN A 174 1.76 2.06 -13.44
C GLN A 174 3.16 1.56 -13.05
N SER A 175 4.13 2.45 -12.84
CA SER A 175 5.47 2.07 -12.35
C SER A 175 5.41 1.50 -10.94
N GLN A 176 4.62 2.10 -10.05
CA GLN A 176 4.42 1.66 -8.68
C GLN A 176 3.65 0.33 -8.63
N VAL A 177 2.59 0.19 -9.44
CA VAL A 177 1.86 -1.07 -9.59
C VAL A 177 2.78 -2.18 -10.12
N THR A 178 3.65 -1.88 -11.07
CA THR A 178 4.65 -2.83 -11.59
C THR A 178 5.66 -3.24 -10.52
N ALA A 179 6.15 -2.29 -9.72
CA ALA A 179 7.04 -2.58 -8.61
C ALA A 179 6.34 -3.43 -7.52
N ALA A 180 5.08 -3.13 -7.20
CA ALA A 180 4.26 -3.87 -6.23
C ALA A 180 4.04 -5.32 -6.64
N GLN A 181 3.90 -5.60 -7.94
CA GLN A 181 3.82 -6.96 -8.44
C GLN A 181 5.15 -7.71 -8.39
N ASN A 182 6.24 -7.03 -8.76
CA ASN A 182 7.55 -7.63 -8.65
C ASN A 182 7.85 -7.98 -7.19
N GLU A 183 7.43 -7.12 -6.27
CA GLU A 183 7.45 -7.40 -4.86
C GLU A 183 6.63 -8.63 -4.50
N MET A 184 5.36 -8.66 -4.89
CA MET A 184 4.47 -9.80 -4.64
C MET A 184 5.11 -11.12 -5.07
N SER A 185 5.52 -11.22 -6.34
CA SER A 185 6.16 -12.42 -6.89
C SER A 185 7.45 -12.78 -6.15
N THR A 186 8.31 -11.80 -5.87
CA THR A 186 9.58 -12.06 -5.16
C THR A 186 9.33 -12.62 -3.76
N LEU A 187 8.38 -12.05 -3.01
CA LEU A 187 8.08 -12.51 -1.66
C LEU A 187 7.36 -13.85 -1.66
N SER A 188 6.42 -14.09 -2.59
CA SER A 188 5.76 -15.39 -2.74
C SER A 188 6.77 -16.48 -3.10
N ASP A 189 7.69 -16.25 -4.03
CA ASP A 189 8.72 -17.23 -4.41
C ASP A 189 9.66 -17.57 -3.24
N ILE A 190 10.08 -16.56 -2.49
CA ILE A 190 10.93 -16.76 -1.30
C ILE A 190 10.14 -17.49 -0.21
N THR A 191 8.85 -17.19 -0.04
CA THR A 191 7.98 -17.85 0.94
C THR A 191 7.82 -19.31 0.58
N GLU A 192 7.47 -19.63 -0.66
CA GLU A 192 7.29 -21.00 -1.13
C GLU A 192 8.58 -21.83 -0.96
N ALA A 193 9.74 -21.23 -1.27
CA ALA A 193 11.04 -21.90 -1.13
C ALA A 193 11.47 -22.14 0.34
N ASN A 194 10.86 -21.48 1.32
CA ASN A 194 11.28 -21.53 2.72
C ASN A 194 10.17 -21.93 3.71
N LYS A 195 8.90 -22.06 3.27
CA LYS A 195 7.74 -22.28 4.16
C LYS A 195 7.85 -23.52 5.05
N ASP A 196 8.60 -24.53 4.63
CA ASP A 196 8.80 -25.79 5.36
C ASP A 196 10.12 -25.81 6.17
N LYS A 197 10.86 -24.69 6.23
CA LYS A 197 12.11 -24.58 7.02
C LYS A 197 11.82 -24.09 8.43
N ASP A 198 12.38 -24.78 9.41
CA ASP A 198 12.36 -24.34 10.81
C ASP A 198 12.96 -22.93 10.95
N GLY A 199 12.27 -22.07 11.69
CA GLY A 199 12.68 -20.68 11.92
C GLY A 199 12.29 -19.69 10.82
N TYR A 200 11.63 -20.15 9.74
CA TYR A 200 11.02 -19.27 8.75
C TYR A 200 9.57 -18.91 9.11
N SER A 201 9.19 -17.67 8.80
CA SER A 201 7.80 -17.24 8.76
C SER A 201 7.60 -16.18 7.69
N ASP A 202 6.47 -16.23 6.99
CA ASP A 202 5.99 -15.15 6.11
C ASP A 202 5.99 -13.80 6.84
N ALA A 203 5.61 -13.78 8.13
CA ALA A 203 5.59 -12.56 8.93
C ALA A 203 6.98 -11.93 9.09
N GLN A 204 8.03 -12.74 9.34
CA GLN A 204 9.40 -12.24 9.46
C GLN A 204 9.89 -11.63 8.14
N LEU A 205 9.64 -12.31 7.02
CA LEU A 205 10.07 -11.82 5.70
C LEU A 205 9.37 -10.51 5.34
N ASN A 206 8.05 -10.48 5.48
CA ASN A 206 7.26 -9.29 5.16
C ASN A 206 7.54 -8.12 6.10
N ASN A 207 7.83 -8.38 7.38
CA ASN A 207 8.26 -7.34 8.31
C ASN A 207 9.64 -6.78 7.94
N ALA A 208 10.60 -7.62 7.56
CA ALA A 208 11.91 -7.17 7.08
C ALA A 208 11.79 -6.23 5.87
N VAL A 209 10.89 -6.55 4.94
CA VAL A 209 10.64 -5.72 3.76
C VAL A 209 9.93 -4.41 4.11
N ALA A 210 8.92 -4.46 5.00
CA ALA A 210 8.22 -3.26 5.46
C ALA A 210 9.16 -2.29 6.21
N GLU A 211 10.01 -2.80 7.10
CA GLU A 211 11.04 -2.00 7.79
C GLU A 211 12.09 -1.48 6.82
N ALA A 212 12.49 -2.26 5.82
CA ALA A 212 13.43 -1.80 4.78
C ALA A 212 12.84 -0.62 3.98
N LYS A 213 11.57 -0.70 3.57
CA LYS A 213 10.87 0.40 2.90
C LYS A 213 10.79 1.65 3.75
N LYS A 214 10.43 1.51 5.04
CA LYS A 214 10.39 2.60 6.02
C LYS A 214 11.76 3.27 6.16
N GLU A 215 12.83 2.48 6.26
CA GLU A 215 14.19 2.99 6.38
C GLU A 215 14.63 3.71 5.10
N MET A 216 14.35 3.14 3.92
CA MET A 216 14.60 3.79 2.63
C MET A 216 13.85 5.12 2.51
N ALA A 217 12.57 5.16 2.87
CA ALA A 217 11.77 6.38 2.82
C ALA A 217 12.23 7.45 3.82
N ALA A 218 12.83 7.06 4.94
CA ALA A 218 13.47 7.98 5.87
C ALA A 218 14.76 8.61 5.31
N LYS A 219 15.43 7.96 4.35
CA LYS A 219 16.58 8.51 3.62
C LYS A 219 16.15 9.42 2.48
N GLY A 220 15.02 9.13 1.86
CA GLY A 220 14.53 9.81 0.67
C GLY A 220 14.85 9.04 -0.61
N ASP A 221 14.47 9.63 -1.73
CA ASP A 221 14.58 9.08 -3.08
C ASP A 221 16.03 8.90 -3.57
N ASN A 222 16.98 9.61 -2.96
CA ASN A 222 18.41 9.52 -3.24
C ASN A 222 19.13 8.31 -2.60
N VAL A 223 18.41 7.39 -1.95
CA VAL A 223 18.99 6.18 -1.37
C VAL A 223 19.67 5.33 -2.45
N THR A 224 20.98 5.12 -2.31
CA THR A 224 21.83 4.42 -3.28
C THR A 224 21.65 2.90 -3.21
N ASN A 225 22.06 2.18 -4.27
CA ASN A 225 22.00 0.71 -4.30
C ASN A 225 22.82 0.05 -3.17
N ASN A 226 23.95 0.65 -2.80
CA ASN A 226 24.78 0.16 -1.68
C ASN A 226 24.04 0.33 -0.34
N GLN A 227 23.39 1.49 -0.15
CA GLN A 227 22.57 1.71 1.05
C GLN A 227 21.39 0.75 1.11
N ILE A 228 20.69 0.50 -0.02
CA ILE A 228 19.63 -0.51 -0.09
C ILE A 228 20.17 -1.90 0.28
N THR A 229 21.36 -2.27 -0.22
CA THR A 229 22.01 -3.54 0.12
C THR A 229 22.27 -3.67 1.63
N THR A 230 22.80 -2.62 2.24
CA THR A 230 23.01 -2.55 3.69
C THR A 230 21.69 -2.67 4.45
N ILE A 231 20.65 -1.92 4.04
CA ILE A 231 19.31 -1.97 4.65
C ILE A 231 18.77 -3.40 4.59
N VAL A 232 18.81 -4.07 3.44
CA VAL A 232 18.31 -5.45 3.30
C VAL A 232 19.04 -6.40 4.23
N ASN A 233 20.38 -6.36 4.25
CA ASN A 233 21.15 -7.26 5.11
C ASN A 233 20.79 -7.06 6.59
N ASN A 234 20.68 -5.81 7.03
CA ASN A 234 20.29 -5.48 8.39
C ASN A 234 18.88 -5.96 8.72
N GLN A 235 17.91 -5.73 7.83
CA GLN A 235 16.53 -6.13 8.11
C GLN A 235 16.32 -7.65 8.06
N ILE A 236 17.05 -8.38 7.21
CA ILE A 236 17.07 -9.84 7.24
C ILE A 236 17.62 -10.35 8.58
N GLU A 237 18.66 -9.71 9.09
CA GLU A 237 19.26 -10.09 10.36
C GLU A 237 18.38 -9.73 11.57
N ASN A 238 17.82 -8.53 11.60
CA ASN A 238 16.87 -8.08 12.63
C ASN A 238 15.65 -9.00 12.75
N ASN A 239 15.26 -9.65 11.64
CA ASN A 239 14.15 -10.59 11.59
C ASN A 239 14.57 -12.05 11.79
N ASN A 240 15.82 -12.32 12.19
CA ASN A 240 16.39 -13.66 12.38
C ASN A 240 16.31 -14.57 11.15
N LEU A 241 16.47 -13.98 9.96
CA LEU A 241 16.38 -14.69 8.68
C LEU A 241 17.74 -14.95 8.04
N THR A 242 18.85 -14.56 8.67
CA THR A 242 20.22 -14.64 8.12
C THR A 242 20.61 -16.04 7.64
N ASN A 243 20.25 -17.08 8.41
CA ASN A 243 20.60 -18.47 8.10
C ASN A 243 19.54 -19.18 7.24
N ILE A 244 18.43 -18.51 6.95
CA ILE A 244 17.31 -19.06 6.18
C ILE A 244 17.33 -18.53 4.74
N ILE A 245 17.55 -17.21 4.60
CA ILE A 245 17.51 -16.50 3.33
C ILE A 245 18.87 -16.55 2.66
N THR A 246 18.90 -17.19 1.50
CA THR A 246 20.13 -17.36 0.70
C THR A 246 20.62 -16.05 0.08
N ASN A 247 21.88 -15.98 -0.34
CA ASN A 247 22.43 -14.80 -1.03
C ASN A 247 21.68 -14.45 -2.32
N ASN A 248 21.16 -15.46 -3.04
CA ASN A 248 20.34 -15.23 -4.24
C ASN A 248 19.01 -14.57 -3.86
N GLN A 249 18.37 -15.03 -2.78
CA GLN A 249 17.13 -14.44 -2.28
C GLN A 249 17.36 -13.02 -1.74
N LYS A 250 18.48 -12.76 -1.04
CA LYS A 250 18.87 -11.39 -0.64
C LYS A 250 19.02 -10.48 -1.85
N THR A 251 19.72 -10.95 -2.89
CA THR A 251 19.87 -10.21 -4.15
C THR A 251 18.51 -9.93 -4.80
N ALA A 252 17.57 -10.89 -4.78
CA ALA A 252 16.22 -10.68 -5.28
C ALA A 252 15.47 -9.58 -4.51
N ILE A 253 15.56 -9.58 -3.17
CA ILE A 253 14.97 -8.53 -2.32
C ILE A 253 15.62 -7.16 -2.60
N ILE A 254 16.95 -7.10 -2.77
CA ILE A 254 17.67 -5.86 -3.10
C ILE A 254 17.17 -5.30 -4.44
N ASN A 255 17.12 -6.13 -5.48
CA ASN A 255 16.66 -5.72 -6.81
C ASN A 255 15.19 -5.28 -6.80
N MET A 256 14.36 -5.98 -6.02
CA MET A 256 12.96 -5.61 -5.78
C MET A 256 12.86 -4.22 -5.13
N LEU A 257 13.58 -3.95 -4.05
CA LEU A 257 13.57 -2.63 -3.39
C LEU A 257 14.14 -1.52 -4.28
N ILE A 258 15.15 -1.81 -5.10
CA ILE A 258 15.65 -0.88 -6.13
C ILE A 258 14.53 -0.49 -7.09
N LYS A 259 13.76 -1.46 -7.61
CA LYS A 259 12.61 -1.18 -8.47
C LYS A 259 11.54 -0.36 -7.75
N ILE A 260 11.33 -0.58 -6.45
CA ILE A 260 10.39 0.23 -5.64
C ILE A 260 10.86 1.69 -5.56
N ARG A 261 12.15 1.94 -5.27
CA ARG A 261 12.72 3.29 -5.33
C ARG A 261 12.53 3.91 -6.72
N ASP A 262 12.96 3.20 -7.76
CA ASP A 262 12.97 3.69 -9.14
C ASP A 262 11.55 3.92 -9.70
N SER A 263 10.52 3.28 -9.10
CA SER A 263 9.13 3.53 -9.45
C SER A 263 8.60 4.90 -8.99
N GLY A 264 9.33 5.59 -8.11
CA GLY A 264 8.91 6.83 -7.45
C GLY A 264 8.03 6.62 -6.23
N ALA A 265 7.85 5.38 -5.73
CA ALA A 265 7.03 5.08 -4.56
C ALA A 265 7.45 5.87 -3.31
N LEU A 266 8.77 6.05 -3.12
CA LEU A 266 9.34 6.78 -1.98
C LEU A 266 8.99 8.28 -1.96
N ASN A 267 8.56 8.84 -3.09
CA ASN A 267 8.22 10.26 -3.22
C ASN A 267 6.83 10.58 -2.62
N SER A 268 6.02 9.55 -2.36
CA SER A 268 4.74 9.72 -1.70
C SER A 268 4.94 10.05 -0.23
N SER A 269 4.28 11.12 0.24
CA SER A 269 4.27 11.51 1.65
C SER A 269 3.70 10.43 2.56
N SER A 270 2.77 9.59 2.04
CA SER A 270 2.16 8.51 2.81
C SER A 270 3.01 7.23 2.85
N PHE A 271 3.96 7.04 1.93
CA PHE A 271 4.67 5.77 1.78
C PHE A 271 5.41 5.36 3.06
N LYS A 272 6.15 6.29 3.68
CA LYS A 272 6.88 6.02 4.92
C LYS A 272 5.96 5.62 6.07
N ASP A 273 4.88 6.37 6.25
CA ASP A 273 3.93 6.15 7.35
C ASP A 273 3.17 4.84 7.16
N GLN A 274 2.76 4.53 5.93
CA GLN A 274 2.08 3.28 5.61
C GLN A 274 3.04 2.08 5.75
N ALA A 275 4.31 2.20 5.32
CA ALA A 275 5.31 1.15 5.53
C ALA A 275 5.55 0.88 7.02
N ALA A 276 5.63 1.93 7.84
CA ALA A 276 5.76 1.79 9.29
C ALA A 276 4.55 1.10 9.92
N LYS A 277 3.33 1.53 9.58
CA LYS A 277 2.10 0.89 10.07
C LYS A 277 1.99 -0.57 9.63
N VAL A 278 2.43 -0.91 8.42
CA VAL A 278 2.44 -2.30 7.96
C VAL A 278 3.42 -3.13 8.80
N ALA A 279 4.63 -2.64 9.06
CA ALA A 279 5.58 -3.32 9.94
C ALA A 279 4.99 -3.52 11.36
N ASP A 280 4.44 -2.46 11.96
CA ASP A 280 3.80 -2.52 13.27
C ASP A 280 2.62 -3.52 13.29
N ASN A 281 1.80 -3.51 12.25
CA ASN A 281 0.66 -4.42 12.14
C ASN A 281 1.10 -5.89 11.99
N ILE A 282 2.16 -6.15 11.22
CA ILE A 282 2.73 -7.49 11.10
C ILE A 282 3.28 -7.95 12.45
N GLN A 283 4.06 -7.11 13.13
CA GLN A 283 4.63 -7.43 14.44
C GLN A 283 3.55 -7.70 15.48
N ASN A 284 2.48 -6.89 15.48
CA ASN A 284 1.37 -7.04 16.41
C ASN A 284 0.53 -8.29 16.16
N ASN A 285 0.36 -8.70 14.90
CA ASN A 285 -0.39 -9.91 14.56
C ASN A 285 0.44 -11.19 14.76
N ALA A 286 1.76 -11.08 14.73
CA ALA A 286 2.70 -12.19 14.91
C ALA A 286 3.55 -12.05 16.19
N LYS A 287 2.96 -11.49 17.27
CA LYS A 287 3.66 -11.20 18.53
C LYS A 287 4.46 -12.38 19.07
N ASP A 288 3.93 -13.59 19.00
CA ASP A 288 4.63 -14.77 19.52
C ASP A 288 5.91 -15.10 18.74
N ILE A 289 5.92 -14.84 17.43
CA ILE A 289 7.12 -14.99 16.60
C ILE A 289 8.13 -13.90 16.99
N PHE A 290 7.69 -12.64 17.04
CA PHE A 290 8.58 -11.52 17.32
C PHE A 290 9.08 -11.48 18.77
N ASN A 291 8.32 -11.97 19.75
CA ASN A 291 8.76 -12.11 21.13
C ASN A 291 9.88 -13.15 21.27
N LYS A 292 9.83 -14.24 20.49
CA LYS A 292 10.91 -15.25 20.44
C LYS A 292 12.15 -14.75 19.73
N VAL A 293 11.96 -13.91 18.72
CA VAL A 293 13.01 -13.23 17.95
C VAL A 293 13.68 -12.13 18.78
N ASN A 294 12.94 -11.41 19.63
CA ASN A 294 13.42 -10.26 20.40
C ASN A 294 14.10 -10.65 21.74
N THR A 295 15.07 -11.56 21.69
CA THR A 295 15.91 -11.97 22.85
C THR A 295 16.88 -10.85 23.27
N GLU A 296 17.45 -10.90 24.48
CA GLU A 296 18.45 -9.89 24.92
C GLU A 296 19.68 -9.82 24.01
N GLU A 297 20.12 -10.96 23.49
CA GLU A 297 21.22 -11.05 22.54
C GLU A 297 20.86 -10.35 21.21
N ASN A 298 19.66 -10.62 20.68
CA ASN A 298 19.16 -9.95 19.48
C ASN A 298 18.84 -8.47 19.70
N ARG A 299 18.38 -8.06 20.88
CA ARG A 299 18.19 -6.65 21.23
C ARG A 299 19.51 -5.88 21.22
N ASN A 300 20.54 -6.43 21.85
CA ASN A 300 21.87 -5.84 21.86
C ASN A 300 22.47 -5.78 20.44
N PHE A 301 22.17 -6.78 19.61
CA PHE A 301 22.56 -6.82 18.22
C PHE A 301 21.83 -5.78 17.36
N ILE A 302 20.49 -5.70 17.44
CA ILE A 302 19.64 -4.71 16.74
C ILE A 302 20.01 -3.28 17.18
N GLN A 303 20.29 -3.05 18.47
CA GLN A 303 20.75 -1.75 18.96
C GLN A 303 22.12 -1.39 18.38
N LYS A 304 23.08 -2.33 18.34
CA LYS A 304 24.40 -2.10 17.75
C LYS A 304 24.32 -1.83 16.25
N ILE A 305 23.48 -2.56 15.51
CA ILE A 305 23.22 -2.29 14.10
C ILE A 305 22.51 -0.96 13.91
N GLY A 306 21.46 -0.65 14.69
CA GLY A 306 20.77 0.64 14.62
C GLY A 306 21.70 1.83 14.86
N ILE A 307 22.63 1.69 15.80
CA ILE A 307 23.71 2.67 16.04
C ILE A 307 24.71 2.68 14.88
N ALA A 308 25.13 1.53 14.35
CA ALA A 308 26.07 1.45 13.23
C ALA A 308 25.49 2.02 11.93
N ILE A 309 24.22 1.75 11.63
CA ILE A 309 23.41 2.39 10.60
C ILE A 309 23.39 3.88 10.86
N GLY A 310 22.91 4.32 12.03
CA GLY A 310 22.84 5.73 12.40
C GLY A 310 24.16 6.46 12.18
N ASN A 311 25.27 5.85 12.58
CA ASN A 311 26.62 6.40 12.45
C ASN A 311 27.16 6.37 11.02
N PHE A 312 26.99 5.26 10.29
CA PHE A 312 27.35 5.17 8.86
C PHE A 312 26.64 6.26 8.06
N PHE A 313 25.35 6.47 8.32
CA PHE A 313 24.56 7.45 7.60
C PHE A 313 24.79 8.89 8.08
N LYS A 314 25.05 9.11 9.37
CA LYS A 314 25.48 10.41 9.89
C LYS A 314 26.80 10.85 9.25
N SER A 315 27.77 9.94 9.17
CA SER A 315 29.05 10.16 8.50
C SER A 315 28.89 10.49 7.01
N LEU A 316 27.98 9.81 6.31
CA LEU A 316 27.70 10.10 4.90
C LEU A 316 27.02 11.47 4.71
N PHE A 317 26.06 11.84 5.56
CA PHE A 317 25.42 13.16 5.52
C PHE A 317 26.40 14.29 5.81
N GLU A 318 27.26 14.13 6.82
CA GLU A 318 28.33 15.08 7.13
C GLU A 318 29.33 15.21 5.97
N THR A 319 29.64 14.11 5.28
CA THR A 319 30.50 14.13 4.09
C THR A 319 29.86 14.92 2.94
N VAL A 320 28.56 14.74 2.68
CA VAL A 320 27.86 15.50 1.62
C VAL A 320 27.72 16.97 1.99
N GLN A 321 27.45 17.31 3.26
CA GLN A 321 27.39 18.69 3.72
C GLN A 321 28.76 19.39 3.64
N SER A 322 29.87 18.66 3.74
CA SER A 322 31.22 19.24 3.60
C SER A 322 31.59 19.64 2.16
N TRP A 323 30.78 19.26 1.16
CA TRP A 323 31.01 19.55 -0.26
C TRP A 323 30.21 20.76 -0.77
N PHE A 324 29.39 21.38 0.09
CA PHE A 324 28.60 22.59 -0.17
C PHE A 324 28.84 23.63 0.92
#